data_AF-A0A5B0W5H7-F1
#
_entry.id   AF-A0A5B0W5H7-F1
#
_cell.length_a   1.000
_cell.length_b   1.000
_cell.length_c   1.000
_cell.angle_alpha   90.00
_cell.angle_beta   90.00
_cell.angle_gamma   90.00
#
_symmetry.space_group_name_H-M   'P 1'
#
loop_
_entity.id
_entity.type
_entity.pdbx_description
1 polymer ?
#
loop_
_entity_poly.entity_id
_entity_poly.type
_entity_poly.pdbx_seq_one_letter_code
_entity_poly.pdbx_strand_id
1 'polypeptide(L)'
;MKLLKNAVKTCEQLLMEYAMKDVSVTNTQKLTFTGVDHKDVYNITAPFQDEGEWVIAGRVESRDSEHSDVVFFVERDGQWVPREGAPTLELQDPFFTKINGELIVGGVQIYPHPVKADALMWRTVFYRGKNIASLEPFFKGPDGMKDLRLVDLKDSIGVLTRPQGDKGGRGKIGFTRIASLEALSIPLIEETPLLDGQFVDEEWGGANEAHLLKNGLLGVLGHIASFDDSGDRHYYPMVFAIDPATGEYSDIQLIAVRNQFLPGVAKRPDLEDVVFSGGLVRHEDGTANIYAGISDAEAQRATIPDPFAQFEIL
;
A
#
# COMPACT_ATOMS: atom_id res chain seq x y z
N MET A 1 11.61 23.02 10.08
CA MET A 1 10.23 23.07 10.64
C MET A 1 9.93 21.71 11.23
N LYS A 2 9.32 21.62 12.42
CA LYS A 2 9.16 20.33 13.13
C LYS A 2 7.94 19.58 12.59
N LEU A 3 7.99 18.25 12.51
CA LEU A 3 6.79 17.43 12.30
C LEU A 3 5.80 17.69 13.44
N LEU A 4 4.55 17.96 13.07
CA LEU A 4 3.49 18.26 14.04
C LEU A 4 2.58 17.04 14.19
N LYS A 5 2.51 16.52 15.42
CA LYS A 5 1.54 15.51 15.85
C LYS A 5 0.56 16.14 16.82
N ASN A 6 -0.72 16.19 16.45
CA ASN A 6 -1.80 16.62 17.31
C ASN A 6 -2.55 15.42 17.91
N ALA A 7 -3.71 15.66 18.51
CA ALA A 7 -4.60 14.60 18.96
C ALA A 7 -4.95 13.65 17.79
N VAL A 8 -5.18 12.39 18.12
CA VAL A 8 -5.66 11.39 17.16
C VAL A 8 -6.97 11.85 16.52
N LYS A 9 -7.13 11.58 15.22
CA LYS A 9 -8.31 11.93 14.45
C LYS A 9 -8.99 10.66 13.94
N THR A 10 -10.32 10.66 13.95
CA THR A 10 -11.12 9.60 13.33
C THR A 10 -11.18 9.76 11.81
N CYS A 11 -11.56 8.71 11.08
CA CYS A 11 -11.86 8.76 9.66
C CYS A 11 -12.90 9.84 9.34
N GLU A 12 -13.92 9.98 10.18
CA GLU A 12 -14.94 11.03 10.03
C GLU A 12 -14.32 12.43 10.10
N GLN A 13 -13.49 12.71 11.11
CA GLN A 13 -12.81 14.01 11.24
C GLN A 13 -11.86 14.28 10.08
N LEU A 14 -11.09 13.26 9.66
CA LEU A 14 -10.19 13.35 8.52
C LEU A 14 -10.95 13.60 7.20
N LEU A 15 -12.12 12.99 7.03
CA LEU A 15 -13.00 13.20 5.88
C LEU A 15 -13.59 14.62 5.87
N MET A 16 -14.03 15.13 7.03
CA MET A 16 -14.47 16.52 7.16
C MET A 16 -13.34 17.50 6.82
N GLU A 17 -12.13 17.25 7.33
CA GLU A 17 -10.95 18.05 6.99
C GLU A 17 -10.64 18.00 5.49
N TYR A 18 -10.71 16.82 4.89
CA TYR A 18 -10.49 16.65 3.46
C TYR A 18 -11.53 17.39 2.61
N ALA A 19 -12.81 17.31 2.97
CA ALA A 19 -13.91 17.99 2.29
C ALA A 19 -13.80 19.52 2.35
N MET A 20 -13.11 20.06 3.36
CA MET A 20 -12.83 21.49 3.47
C MET A 20 -11.63 21.94 2.63
N LYS A 21 -10.80 21.00 2.14
CA LYS A 21 -9.70 21.33 1.24
C LYS A 21 -10.20 21.41 -0.20
N ASP A 22 -9.72 22.38 -0.95
CA ASP A 22 -9.90 22.44 -2.40
C ASP A 22 -8.87 21.53 -3.10
N VAL A 23 -8.99 20.21 -2.87
CA VAL A 23 -8.11 19.20 -3.51
C VAL A 23 -8.72 18.76 -4.82
N SER A 24 -8.01 19.04 -5.91
CA SER A 24 -8.41 18.64 -7.26
C SER A 24 -7.88 17.23 -7.57
N VAL A 25 -8.77 16.24 -7.54
CA VAL A 25 -8.54 14.95 -8.19
C VAL A 25 -8.97 15.08 -9.64
N THR A 26 -8.04 14.87 -10.57
CA THR A 26 -8.25 15.10 -12.00
C THR A 26 -7.71 13.94 -12.82
N ASN A 27 -7.99 13.93 -14.13
CA ASN A 27 -7.47 12.93 -15.08
C ASN A 27 -7.68 11.47 -14.62
N THR A 28 -8.78 11.21 -13.92
CA THR A 28 -9.12 9.87 -13.45
C THR A 28 -9.35 8.94 -14.63
N GLN A 29 -8.68 7.78 -14.62
CA GLN A 29 -8.71 6.79 -15.68
C GLN A 29 -8.80 5.39 -15.10
N LYS A 30 -9.69 4.58 -15.66
CA LYS A 30 -9.71 3.14 -15.41
C LYS A 30 -8.62 2.45 -16.21
N LEU A 31 -7.84 1.62 -15.55
CA LEU A 31 -6.80 0.83 -16.19
C LEU A 31 -7.43 -0.45 -16.74
N THR A 32 -7.18 -0.72 -18.03
CA THR A 32 -7.74 -1.87 -18.72
C THR A 32 -6.70 -2.99 -18.73
N PHE A 33 -6.99 -4.09 -18.03
CA PHE A 33 -6.17 -5.29 -18.04
C PHE A 33 -6.80 -6.35 -18.92
N THR A 34 -5.99 -7.05 -19.71
CA THR A 34 -6.44 -8.16 -20.57
C THR A 34 -5.49 -9.35 -20.44
N GLY A 35 -5.81 -10.49 -21.08
CA GLY A 35 -4.97 -11.70 -21.00
C GLY A 35 -5.02 -12.46 -19.67
N VAL A 36 -6.05 -12.20 -18.84
CA VAL A 36 -6.28 -12.85 -17.54
C VAL A 36 -7.70 -13.43 -17.43
N ASP A 37 -8.22 -13.91 -18.56
CA ASP A 37 -9.55 -14.50 -18.69
C ASP A 37 -10.68 -13.58 -18.17
N HIS A 38 -11.47 -14.05 -17.20
CA HIS A 38 -12.58 -13.34 -16.56
C HIS A 38 -12.26 -12.87 -15.14
N LYS A 39 -10.98 -12.92 -14.74
CA LYS A 39 -10.55 -12.48 -13.41
C LYS A 39 -10.48 -10.95 -13.35
N ASP A 40 -10.81 -10.41 -12.19
CA ASP A 40 -10.63 -9.00 -11.89
C ASP A 40 -9.15 -8.70 -11.66
N VAL A 41 -8.73 -7.47 -11.96
CA VAL A 41 -7.39 -6.95 -11.63
C VAL A 41 -7.52 -5.68 -10.82
N TYR A 42 -7.03 -5.71 -9.58
CA TYR A 42 -7.14 -4.61 -8.62
C TYR A 42 -5.98 -4.66 -7.62
N ASN A 43 -6.00 -3.75 -6.63
CA ASN A 43 -4.92 -3.56 -5.63
C ASN A 43 -3.52 -3.62 -6.25
N ILE A 44 -3.34 -2.82 -7.29
CA ILE A 44 -2.13 -2.79 -8.13
C ILE A 44 -1.01 -1.99 -7.46
N THR A 45 0.23 -2.13 -7.96
CA THR A 45 1.29 -1.18 -7.64
C THR A 45 1.16 0.11 -8.45
N ALA A 46 1.89 1.17 -8.05
CA ALA A 46 2.31 2.15 -9.04
C ALA A 46 3.20 1.51 -10.12
N PRO A 47 3.27 2.07 -11.34
CA PRO A 47 4.20 1.61 -12.36
C PRO A 47 5.65 1.75 -11.90
N PHE A 48 6.47 0.75 -12.21
CA PHE A 48 7.90 0.78 -11.95
C PHE A 48 8.71 0.27 -13.14
N GLN A 49 9.97 0.70 -13.21
CA GLN A 49 10.89 0.32 -14.27
C GLN A 49 11.59 -1.01 -13.94
N ASP A 50 11.45 -1.97 -14.84
CA ASP A 50 12.18 -3.24 -14.88
C ASP A 50 12.70 -3.49 -16.31
N GLU A 51 14.01 -3.64 -16.46
CA GLU A 51 14.66 -3.90 -17.76
C GLU A 51 14.29 -2.93 -18.92
N GLY A 52 14.01 -1.67 -18.59
CA GLY A 52 13.67 -0.62 -19.56
C GLY A 52 12.18 -0.54 -19.91
N GLU A 53 11.34 -1.39 -19.30
CA GLU A 53 9.90 -1.35 -19.48
C GLU A 53 9.18 -0.85 -18.22
N TRP A 54 8.07 -0.15 -18.42
CA TRP A 54 7.15 0.19 -17.33
C TRP A 54 6.24 -1.01 -17.04
N VAL A 55 6.24 -1.43 -15.78
CA VAL A 55 5.50 -2.60 -15.30
C VAL A 55 4.56 -2.19 -14.16
N ILE A 56 3.37 -2.77 -14.14
CA ILE A 56 2.47 -2.78 -12.98
C ILE A 56 2.34 -4.22 -12.49
N ALA A 57 2.50 -4.45 -11.18
CA ALA A 57 2.07 -5.71 -10.58
C ALA A 57 0.61 -5.56 -10.11
N GLY A 58 -0.24 -6.52 -10.44
CA GLY A 58 -1.66 -6.49 -10.06
C GLY A 58 -2.12 -7.79 -9.42
N ARG A 59 -3.03 -7.69 -8.44
CA ARG A 59 -3.75 -8.85 -7.89
C ARG A 59 -4.81 -9.27 -8.90
N VAL A 60 -4.70 -10.51 -9.37
CA VAL A 60 -5.60 -11.13 -10.33
C VAL A 60 -6.43 -12.20 -9.61
N GLU A 61 -7.75 -12.02 -9.57
CA GLU A 61 -8.62 -12.85 -8.75
C GLU A 61 -9.99 -13.06 -9.40
N SER A 62 -10.57 -14.26 -9.22
CA SER A 62 -11.99 -14.47 -9.55
C SER A 62 -12.89 -13.70 -8.58
N ARG A 63 -13.96 -13.07 -9.09
CA ARG A 63 -14.90 -12.25 -8.30
C ARG A 63 -15.37 -12.90 -6.99
N ASP A 64 -15.61 -14.21 -7.02
CA ASP A 64 -16.17 -15.02 -5.94
C ASP A 64 -15.12 -15.81 -5.11
N SER A 65 -13.82 -15.52 -5.29
CA SER A 65 -12.73 -16.19 -4.59
C SER A 65 -11.92 -15.25 -3.69
N GLU A 66 -11.11 -15.81 -2.81
CA GLU A 66 -10.01 -15.12 -2.11
C GLU A 66 -8.63 -15.65 -2.54
N HIS A 67 -8.60 -16.62 -3.48
CA HIS A 67 -7.35 -17.13 -4.06
C HIS A 67 -6.97 -16.27 -5.26
N SER A 68 -5.85 -15.55 -5.13
CA SER A 68 -5.35 -14.66 -6.16
C SER A 68 -3.90 -14.95 -6.55
N ASP A 69 -3.56 -14.40 -7.70
CA ASP A 69 -2.21 -14.39 -8.24
C ASP A 69 -1.74 -12.95 -8.42
N VAL A 70 -0.48 -12.67 -8.10
CA VAL A 70 0.20 -11.45 -8.55
C VAL A 70 0.78 -11.71 -9.93
N VAL A 71 0.30 -10.92 -10.90
CA VAL A 71 0.77 -10.92 -12.28
C VAL A 71 1.42 -9.58 -12.60
N PHE A 72 2.52 -9.62 -13.36
CA PHE A 72 3.21 -8.43 -13.85
C PHE A 72 2.72 -8.08 -15.25
N PHE A 73 2.34 -6.83 -15.46
CA PHE A 73 1.75 -6.35 -16.70
C PHE A 73 2.60 -5.25 -17.33
N VAL A 74 2.65 -5.23 -18.65
CA VAL A 74 3.22 -4.14 -19.46
C VAL A 74 2.15 -3.51 -20.32
N GLU A 75 2.29 -2.22 -20.61
CA GLU A 75 1.33 -1.52 -21.47
C GLU A 75 1.61 -1.82 -22.95
N ARG A 76 0.58 -2.21 -23.69
CA ARG A 76 0.54 -2.42 -25.14
C ARG A 76 -0.78 -1.87 -25.67
N ASP A 77 -0.72 -0.96 -26.64
CA ASP A 77 -1.90 -0.38 -27.30
C ASP A 77 -2.97 0.17 -26.32
N GLY A 78 -2.54 0.77 -25.21
CA GLY A 78 -3.42 1.33 -24.17
C GLY A 78 -4.04 0.30 -23.22
N GLN A 79 -3.59 -0.95 -23.26
CA GLN A 79 -4.01 -2.03 -22.38
C GLN A 79 -2.82 -2.62 -21.62
N TRP A 80 -3.05 -3.07 -20.40
CA TRP A 80 -2.07 -3.77 -19.58
C TRP A 80 -2.20 -5.28 -19.82
N VAL A 81 -1.18 -5.87 -20.44
CA VAL A 81 -1.13 -7.30 -20.77
C VAL A 81 -0.06 -8.00 -19.93
N PRO A 82 -0.24 -9.28 -19.53
CA PRO A 82 0.77 -10.05 -18.81
C PRO A 82 2.10 -9.99 -19.55
N ARG A 83 3.17 -9.65 -18.81
CA ARG A 83 4.52 -9.59 -19.36
C ARG A 83 5.02 -11.00 -19.62
N GLU A 84 5.41 -11.27 -20.86
CA GLU A 84 5.94 -12.57 -21.25
C GLU A 84 7.20 -12.92 -20.44
N GLY A 85 7.27 -14.16 -19.95
CA GLY A 85 8.40 -14.66 -19.17
C GLY A 85 8.48 -14.17 -17.72
N ALA A 86 7.61 -13.26 -17.28
CA ALA A 86 7.52 -12.88 -15.87
C ALA A 86 6.92 -14.02 -15.04
N PRO A 87 7.39 -14.25 -13.79
CA PRO A 87 6.77 -15.20 -12.90
C PRO A 87 5.38 -14.73 -12.48
N THR A 88 4.54 -15.68 -12.09
CA THR A 88 3.29 -15.40 -11.35
C THR A 88 3.53 -15.80 -9.90
N LEU A 89 3.12 -14.96 -8.95
CA LEU A 89 3.33 -15.22 -7.52
C LEU A 89 1.98 -15.47 -6.86
N GLU A 90 1.81 -16.58 -6.15
CA GLU A 90 0.59 -16.89 -5.39
C GLU A 90 0.51 -16.00 -4.13
N LEU A 91 0.12 -14.75 -4.35
CA LEU A 91 0.05 -13.66 -3.39
C LEU A 91 -1.15 -12.75 -3.69
N GLN A 92 -1.56 -11.97 -2.68
CA GLN A 92 -2.48 -10.85 -2.78
C GLN A 92 -1.72 -9.52 -2.64
N ASP A 93 -2.37 -8.43 -3.07
CA ASP A 93 -2.01 -7.03 -2.78
C ASP A 93 -0.52 -6.72 -2.97
N PRO A 94 0.00 -6.81 -4.21
CA PRO A 94 1.41 -6.63 -4.51
C PRO A 94 1.91 -5.23 -4.14
N PHE A 95 3.18 -5.17 -3.77
CA PHE A 95 3.93 -3.93 -3.58
C PHE A 95 5.38 -4.14 -4.00
N PHE A 96 6.09 -3.06 -4.28
CA PHE A 96 7.50 -3.12 -4.62
C PHE A 96 8.28 -1.99 -3.93
N THR A 97 9.60 -2.17 -3.84
CA THR A 97 10.55 -1.11 -3.50
C THR A 97 11.92 -1.48 -4.09
N LYS A 98 12.87 -0.54 -4.10
CA LYS A 98 14.26 -0.82 -4.42
C LYS A 98 15.12 -0.54 -3.20
N ILE A 99 15.95 -1.51 -2.82
CA ILE A 99 16.84 -1.41 -1.66
C ILE A 99 18.25 -1.75 -2.14
N ASN A 100 19.19 -0.81 -2.00
CA ASN A 100 20.57 -0.97 -2.47
C ASN A 100 20.66 -1.42 -3.95
N GLY A 101 19.73 -0.93 -4.79
CA GLY A 101 19.65 -1.27 -6.22
C GLY A 101 19.00 -2.61 -6.55
N GLU A 102 18.61 -3.41 -5.56
CA GLU A 102 17.87 -4.65 -5.76
C GLU A 102 16.37 -4.41 -5.76
N LEU A 103 15.65 -5.09 -6.66
CA LEU A 103 14.20 -5.08 -6.70
C LEU A 103 13.66 -5.97 -5.58
N ILE A 104 12.81 -5.40 -4.74
CA ILE A 104 12.05 -6.11 -3.73
C ILE A 104 10.59 -6.08 -4.14
N VAL A 105 9.97 -7.25 -4.23
CA VAL A 105 8.52 -7.40 -4.46
C VAL A 105 7.94 -8.17 -3.29
N GLY A 106 6.77 -7.78 -2.83
CA GLY A 106 6.06 -8.56 -1.83
C GLY A 106 4.57 -8.54 -2.05
N GLY A 107 3.89 -9.31 -1.22
CA GLY A 107 2.44 -9.43 -1.18
C GLY A 107 2.02 -10.30 0.00
N VAL A 108 0.72 -10.55 0.12
CA VAL A 108 0.16 -11.35 1.21
C VAL A 108 -0.08 -12.77 0.71
N GLN A 109 0.60 -13.75 1.33
CA GLN A 109 0.31 -15.16 1.11
C GLN A 109 -0.84 -15.57 2.01
N ILE A 110 -1.87 -16.21 1.45
CA ILE A 110 -2.87 -16.96 2.21
C ILE A 110 -2.52 -18.46 2.22
N TYR A 111 -2.86 -19.16 3.29
CA TYR A 111 -2.64 -20.60 3.43
C TYR A 111 -3.60 -21.19 4.46
N PRO A 112 -3.83 -22.52 4.47
CA PRO A 112 -4.70 -23.14 5.47
C PRO A 112 -4.22 -22.83 6.89
N HIS A 113 -5.16 -22.45 7.75
CA HIS A 113 -4.87 -22.15 9.15
C HIS A 113 -4.36 -23.42 9.86
N PRO A 114 -3.25 -23.36 10.61
CA PRO A 114 -2.60 -24.57 11.14
C PRO A 114 -3.44 -25.33 12.18
N VAL A 115 -4.31 -24.62 12.90
CA VAL A 115 -5.15 -25.17 14.00
C VAL A 115 -6.66 -25.18 13.69
N LYS A 116 -7.19 -24.20 12.94
CA LYS A 116 -8.63 -24.06 12.66
C LYS A 116 -8.94 -24.68 11.30
N ALA A 117 -9.66 -25.79 11.29
CA ALA A 117 -10.13 -26.40 10.05
C ALA A 117 -10.94 -25.39 9.21
N ASP A 118 -10.76 -25.44 7.89
CA ASP A 118 -11.45 -24.61 6.90
C ASP A 118 -11.27 -23.09 7.05
N ALA A 119 -10.34 -22.64 7.90
CA ALA A 119 -9.94 -21.24 8.01
C ALA A 119 -8.65 -20.99 7.24
N LEU A 120 -8.45 -19.75 6.79
CA LEU A 120 -7.19 -19.27 6.22
C LEU A 120 -6.38 -18.52 7.28
N MET A 121 -5.07 -18.63 7.18
CA MET A 121 -4.08 -17.75 7.79
C MET A 121 -3.39 -16.96 6.69
N TRP A 122 -2.80 -15.83 7.04
CA TRP A 122 -2.08 -14.98 6.10
C TRP A 122 -0.76 -14.47 6.69
N ARG A 123 0.16 -14.08 5.81
CA ARG A 123 1.38 -13.36 6.17
C ARG A 123 1.94 -12.62 4.97
N THR A 124 2.71 -11.56 5.21
CA THR A 124 3.47 -10.90 4.14
C THR A 124 4.66 -11.75 3.73
N VAL A 125 4.90 -11.91 2.43
CA VAL A 125 6.08 -12.59 1.87
C VAL A 125 6.84 -11.61 0.99
N PHE A 126 8.17 -11.62 1.11
CA PHE A 126 9.06 -10.81 0.27
C PHE A 126 9.94 -11.67 -0.62
N TYR A 127 10.07 -11.20 -1.85
CA TYR A 127 10.96 -11.67 -2.89
C TYR A 127 11.99 -10.58 -3.18
N ARG A 128 13.21 -10.98 -3.54
CA ARG A 128 14.28 -10.08 -3.96
C ARG A 128 14.95 -10.59 -5.22
N GLY A 129 15.42 -9.68 -6.07
CA GLY A 129 16.09 -10.01 -7.32
C GLY A 129 16.63 -8.79 -8.04
N LYS A 130 17.45 -9.00 -9.07
CA LYS A 130 17.96 -7.90 -9.91
C LYS A 130 16.87 -7.32 -10.81
N ASN A 131 15.95 -8.18 -11.23
CA ASN A 131 14.81 -7.89 -12.08
C ASN A 131 13.65 -8.83 -11.70
N ILE A 132 12.49 -8.64 -12.34
CA ILE A 132 11.30 -9.48 -12.10
C ILE A 132 11.57 -10.97 -12.38
N ALA A 133 12.33 -11.28 -13.44
CA ALA A 133 12.61 -12.66 -13.85
C ALA A 133 13.51 -13.43 -12.87
N SER A 134 14.22 -12.73 -11.98
CA SER A 134 15.15 -13.32 -11.01
C SER A 134 14.66 -13.21 -9.56
N LEU A 135 13.36 -13.00 -9.34
CA LEU A 135 12.79 -12.86 -7.99
C LEU A 135 12.81 -14.18 -7.23
N GLU A 136 13.45 -14.19 -6.06
CA GLU A 136 13.50 -15.34 -5.14
C GLU A 136 12.97 -14.94 -3.76
N PRO A 137 12.17 -15.80 -3.09
CA PRO A 137 11.65 -15.50 -1.77
C PRO A 137 12.78 -15.46 -0.75
N PHE A 138 12.84 -14.40 0.07
CA PHE A 138 13.88 -14.27 1.10
C PHE A 138 13.34 -14.05 2.51
N PHE A 139 12.08 -13.62 2.67
CA PHE A 139 11.50 -13.37 3.98
C PHE A 139 10.00 -13.68 4.03
N LYS A 140 9.56 -14.22 5.17
CA LYS A 140 8.16 -14.43 5.52
C LYS A 140 7.90 -13.70 6.85
N GLY A 141 6.96 -12.77 6.83
CA GLY A 141 6.57 -12.00 8.00
C GLY A 141 5.75 -12.80 9.01
N PRO A 142 5.37 -12.16 10.13
CA PRO A 142 4.57 -12.80 11.16
C PRO A 142 3.21 -13.27 10.63
N ASP A 143 2.75 -14.41 11.15
CA ASP A 143 1.41 -14.93 10.88
C ASP A 143 0.35 -13.95 11.38
N GLY A 144 -0.69 -13.73 10.59
CA GLY A 144 -1.74 -12.75 10.87
C GLY A 144 -1.35 -11.30 10.56
N MET A 145 -0.18 -11.03 9.96
CA MET A 145 0.27 -9.67 9.64
C MET A 145 0.36 -9.40 8.13
N LYS A 146 -0.35 -8.36 7.68
CA LYS A 146 -0.22 -7.72 6.35
C LYS A 146 0.35 -6.31 6.49
N ASP A 147 0.47 -5.58 5.38
CA ASP A 147 0.94 -4.18 5.34
C ASP A 147 2.34 -3.96 5.94
N LEU A 148 3.19 -4.97 5.86
CA LEU A 148 4.62 -4.84 6.15
C LEU A 148 5.31 -4.23 4.92
N ARG A 149 6.01 -3.11 5.10
CA ARG A 149 6.69 -2.37 4.01
C ARG A 149 8.12 -2.03 4.38
N LEU A 150 8.96 -1.96 3.36
CA LEU A 150 10.38 -1.61 3.47
C LEU A 150 10.67 -0.37 2.60
N VAL A 151 11.63 0.43 3.04
CA VAL A 151 12.09 1.61 2.29
C VAL A 151 13.59 1.82 2.48
N ASP A 152 14.28 2.15 1.40
CA ASP A 152 15.71 2.46 1.43
C ASP A 152 15.96 3.86 2.01
N LEU A 153 16.76 3.95 3.08
CA LEU A 153 17.11 5.18 3.80
C LEU A 153 18.58 5.57 3.61
N LYS A 154 19.18 5.25 2.46
CA LYS A 154 20.60 5.47 2.08
C LYS A 154 21.60 4.62 2.88
N ASP A 155 21.56 4.71 4.20
CA ASP A 155 22.50 4.04 5.12
C ASP A 155 21.83 2.93 5.94
N SER A 156 20.53 2.73 5.76
CA SER A 156 19.72 1.75 6.49
C SER A 156 18.42 1.49 5.74
N ILE A 157 17.58 0.60 6.26
CA ILE A 157 16.26 0.31 5.71
C ILE A 157 15.22 0.67 6.77
N GLY A 158 14.21 1.43 6.39
CA GLY A 158 13.02 1.67 7.21
C GLY A 158 12.07 0.48 7.10
N VAL A 159 11.52 0.04 8.22
CA VAL A 159 10.56 -1.06 8.32
C VAL A 159 9.28 -0.51 8.91
N LEU A 160 8.20 -0.52 8.10
CA LEU A 160 6.86 -0.16 8.52
C LEU A 160 6.08 -1.44 8.79
N THR A 161 5.59 -1.60 10.01
CA THR A 161 4.88 -2.81 10.46
C THR A 161 3.40 -2.51 10.69
N ARG A 162 2.57 -3.55 10.70
CA ARG A 162 1.13 -3.40 10.98
C ARG A 162 0.60 -4.58 11.81
N PRO A 163 1.02 -4.73 13.07
CA PRO A 163 0.47 -5.77 13.94
C PRO A 163 -1.04 -5.62 14.09
N GLN A 164 -1.71 -6.74 14.36
CA GLN A 164 -3.10 -6.82 14.80
C GLN A 164 -3.16 -7.55 16.16
N GLY A 165 -4.34 -7.63 16.78
CA GLY A 165 -4.53 -8.30 18.06
C GLY A 165 -4.00 -7.48 19.23
N ASP A 166 -3.41 -8.13 20.24
CA ASP A 166 -3.05 -7.51 21.52
C ASP A 166 -2.22 -6.23 21.38
N LYS A 167 -1.29 -6.20 20.41
CA LYS A 167 -0.43 -5.03 20.18
C LYS A 167 -1.12 -3.97 19.32
N GLY A 168 -1.65 -4.37 18.17
CA GLY A 168 -2.09 -3.42 17.13
C GLY A 168 -3.61 -3.22 17.03
N GLY A 169 -4.40 -3.89 17.87
CA GLY A 169 -5.85 -3.88 17.79
C GLY A 169 -6.35 -4.36 16.43
N ARG A 170 -7.13 -3.51 15.75
CA ARG A 170 -7.60 -3.74 14.38
C ARG A 170 -6.51 -3.55 13.31
N GLY A 171 -5.45 -2.85 13.69
CA GLY A 171 -4.18 -2.78 13.00
C GLY A 171 -3.63 -1.35 12.96
N LYS A 172 -2.47 -1.16 13.61
CA LYS A 172 -1.79 0.12 13.76
C LYS A 172 -0.40 0.06 13.18
N ILE A 173 0.07 1.19 12.63
CA ILE A 173 1.38 1.26 11.99
C ILE A 173 2.48 1.37 13.07
N GLY A 174 3.55 0.60 12.92
CA GLY A 174 4.80 0.78 13.65
C GLY A 174 5.96 1.12 12.72
N PHE A 175 7.05 1.63 13.29
CA PHE A 175 8.25 1.97 12.53
C PHE A 175 9.53 1.61 13.28
N THR A 176 10.49 1.02 12.57
CA THR A 176 11.85 0.83 13.04
C THR A 176 12.84 0.91 11.87
N ARG A 177 14.13 0.81 12.16
CA ARG A 177 15.20 0.78 11.17
C ARG A 177 16.08 -0.43 11.35
N ILE A 178 16.56 -0.98 10.25
CA ILE A 178 17.53 -2.08 10.21
C ILE A 178 18.71 -1.73 9.32
N ALA A 179 19.87 -2.32 9.60
CA ALA A 179 21.09 -2.04 8.83
C ALA A 179 21.10 -2.68 7.44
N SER A 180 20.44 -3.84 7.29
CA SER A 180 20.37 -4.57 6.01
C SER A 180 19.15 -5.50 5.97
N LEU A 181 18.86 -6.07 4.81
CA LEU A 181 17.74 -7.01 4.63
C LEU A 181 17.90 -8.27 5.50
N GLU A 182 19.13 -8.69 5.77
CA GLU A 182 19.47 -9.85 6.59
C GLU A 182 19.16 -9.63 8.08
N ALA A 183 19.01 -8.38 8.52
CA ALA A 183 18.59 -8.04 9.87
C ALA A 183 17.06 -8.06 10.05
N LEU A 184 16.29 -8.24 8.97
CA LEU A 184 14.84 -8.36 9.05
C LEU A 184 14.46 -9.70 9.70
N SER A 185 13.70 -9.65 10.79
CA SER A 185 13.30 -10.84 11.54
C SER A 185 11.91 -10.67 12.16
N ILE A 186 11.24 -11.79 12.45
CA ILE A 186 9.94 -11.79 13.14
C ILE A 186 10.03 -11.08 14.50
N PRO A 187 10.99 -11.39 15.40
CA PRO A 187 11.10 -10.68 16.68
C PRO A 187 11.24 -9.18 16.52
N LEU A 188 12.07 -8.71 15.57
CA LEU A 188 12.21 -7.29 15.29
C LEU A 188 10.88 -6.65 14.87
N ILE A 189 10.11 -7.30 14.00
CA ILE A 189 8.80 -6.81 13.55
C ILE A 189 7.80 -6.75 14.72
N GLU A 190 7.77 -7.81 15.54
CA GLU A 190 6.89 -7.92 16.70
C GLU A 190 7.24 -6.94 17.81
N GLU A 191 8.51 -6.55 17.95
CA GLU A 191 9.01 -5.58 18.94
C GLU A 191 8.93 -4.13 18.45
N THR A 192 8.82 -3.90 17.14
CA THR A 192 8.79 -2.56 16.51
C THR A 192 7.77 -1.62 17.18
N PRO A 193 8.16 -0.44 17.71
CA PRO A 193 7.22 0.45 18.38
C PRO A 193 6.14 0.97 17.44
N LEU A 194 4.94 1.18 17.98
CA LEU A 194 3.82 1.76 17.25
C LEU A 194 3.98 3.27 17.10
N LEU A 195 3.39 3.80 16.04
CA LEU A 195 3.21 5.24 15.85
C LEU A 195 1.93 5.67 16.58
N ASP A 196 2.07 5.88 17.90
CA ASP A 196 0.97 6.18 18.80
C ASP A 196 0.13 7.42 18.37
N GLY A 197 -1.18 7.34 18.59
CA GLY A 197 -2.09 8.44 18.30
C GLY A 197 -2.31 8.73 16.81
N GLN A 198 -1.93 7.81 15.90
CA GLN A 198 -2.37 7.87 14.50
C GLN A 198 -3.77 7.29 14.27
N PHE A 199 -4.18 6.31 15.06
CA PHE A 199 -5.46 5.60 14.89
C PHE A 199 -6.18 5.47 16.24
N VAL A 200 -7.50 5.66 16.23
CA VAL A 200 -8.37 5.24 17.34
C VAL A 200 -8.51 3.71 17.34
N ASP A 201 -9.05 3.13 18.41
CA ASP A 201 -9.08 1.66 18.58
C ASP A 201 -10.09 0.97 17.64
N GLU A 202 -11.14 1.69 17.25
CA GLU A 202 -12.22 1.24 16.37
C GLU A 202 -11.83 1.27 14.89
N GLU A 203 -10.78 2.01 14.54
CA GLU A 203 -10.30 2.22 13.17
C GLU A 203 -8.94 1.55 12.96
N TRP A 204 -8.53 1.43 11.70
CA TRP A 204 -7.27 0.80 11.36
C TRP A 204 -6.61 1.44 10.15
N GLY A 205 -5.33 1.16 9.96
CA GLY A 205 -4.62 1.54 8.76
C GLY A 205 -3.35 0.75 8.56
N GLY A 206 -2.68 1.04 7.46
CA GLY A 206 -1.44 0.38 7.07
C GLY A 206 -0.69 1.20 6.04
N ALA A 207 0.63 1.04 6.01
CA ALA A 207 1.46 1.60 4.96
C ALA A 207 1.29 0.77 3.67
N ASN A 208 1.09 1.45 2.55
CA ASN A 208 1.03 0.86 1.22
C ASN A 208 2.36 1.06 0.47
N GLU A 209 2.99 2.22 0.62
CA GLU A 209 4.26 2.59 0.01
C GLU A 209 4.96 3.65 0.88
N ALA A 210 6.29 3.79 0.77
CA ALA A 210 6.99 4.88 1.44
C ALA A 210 8.11 5.45 0.56
N HIS A 211 8.29 6.78 0.64
CA HIS A 211 9.17 7.58 -0.20
C HIS A 211 10.20 8.30 0.66
N LEU A 212 11.49 8.08 0.41
CA LEU A 212 12.53 8.94 0.99
C LEU A 212 12.46 10.32 0.32
N LEU A 213 12.13 11.33 1.11
CA LEU A 213 11.95 12.71 0.65
C LEU A 213 13.29 13.45 0.55
N LYS A 214 13.32 14.55 -0.20
CA LYS A 214 14.56 15.33 -0.46
C LYS A 214 15.26 15.82 0.81
N ASN A 215 14.51 16.14 1.85
CA ASN A 215 15.03 16.59 3.14
C ASN A 215 15.38 15.45 4.11
N GLY A 216 15.28 14.19 3.67
CA GLY A 216 15.60 13.00 4.48
C GLY A 216 14.46 12.49 5.34
N LEU A 217 13.30 13.17 5.34
CA LEU A 217 12.08 12.62 5.92
C LEU A 217 11.58 11.45 5.07
N LEU A 218 10.76 10.61 5.69
CA LEU A 218 10.07 9.51 5.03
C LEU A 218 8.59 9.88 4.85
N GLY A 219 8.15 10.05 3.61
CA GLY A 219 6.73 10.20 3.28
C GLY A 219 6.08 8.82 3.19
N VAL A 220 5.08 8.55 4.03
CA VAL A 220 4.34 7.29 4.03
C VAL A 220 3.02 7.48 3.30
N LEU A 221 2.79 6.69 2.25
CA LEU A 221 1.49 6.50 1.62
C LEU A 221 0.85 5.26 2.26
N GLY A 222 -0.42 5.37 2.61
CA GLY A 222 -1.14 4.25 3.18
C GLY A 222 -2.64 4.36 3.01
N HIS A 223 -3.33 3.55 3.80
CA HIS A 223 -4.78 3.63 3.96
C HIS A 223 -5.12 3.84 5.43
N ILE A 224 -6.23 4.52 5.67
CA ILE A 224 -6.97 4.49 6.92
C ILE A 224 -8.40 4.02 6.61
N ALA A 225 -8.99 3.28 7.54
CA ALA A 225 -10.26 2.61 7.33
C ALA A 225 -11.09 2.47 8.60
N SER A 226 -12.40 2.43 8.39
CA SER A 226 -13.43 2.29 9.40
C SER A 226 -14.58 1.41 8.89
N PHE A 227 -15.47 1.05 9.80
CA PHE A 227 -16.80 0.57 9.46
C PHE A 227 -17.82 1.69 9.72
N ASP A 228 -18.88 1.75 8.92
CA ASP A 228 -20.08 2.52 9.30
C ASP A 228 -21.04 1.70 10.17
N ASP A 229 -22.17 2.32 10.53
CA ASP A 229 -23.23 1.70 11.33
C ASP A 229 -23.91 0.50 10.62
N SER A 230 -23.81 0.41 9.29
CA SER A 230 -24.35 -0.69 8.47
C SER A 230 -23.38 -1.87 8.40
N GLY A 231 -22.12 -1.67 8.82
CA GLY A 231 -21.03 -2.63 8.70
C GLY A 231 -20.29 -2.57 7.36
N ASP A 232 -20.55 -1.54 6.55
CA ASP A 232 -19.87 -1.28 5.29
C ASP A 232 -18.47 -0.72 5.54
N ARG A 233 -17.52 -1.09 4.69
CA ARG A 233 -16.11 -0.70 4.83
C ARG A 233 -15.84 0.59 4.09
N HIS A 234 -15.12 1.47 4.77
CA HIS A 234 -14.59 2.70 4.20
C HIS A 234 -13.07 2.64 4.20
N TYR A 235 -12.43 2.85 3.05
CA TYR A 235 -10.97 2.92 2.95
C TYR A 235 -10.56 4.17 2.20
N TYR A 236 -9.71 4.97 2.84
CA TYR A 236 -9.23 6.24 2.31
C TYR A 236 -7.71 6.24 2.18
N PRO A 237 -7.17 6.56 1.00
CA PRO A 237 -5.76 6.85 0.81
C PRO A 237 -5.33 8.01 1.69
N MET A 238 -4.23 7.82 2.38
CA MET A 238 -3.70 8.78 3.33
C MET A 238 -2.19 8.92 3.22
N VAL A 239 -1.69 10.05 3.71
CA VAL A 239 -0.26 10.31 3.87
C VAL A 239 0.07 10.87 5.25
N PHE A 240 1.30 10.63 5.68
CA PHE A 240 1.98 11.35 6.76
C PHE A 240 3.49 11.27 6.56
N ALA A 241 4.26 12.03 7.34
CA ALA A 241 5.73 11.97 7.31
C ALA A 241 6.29 11.42 8.62
N ILE A 242 7.44 10.74 8.53
CA ILE A 242 8.26 10.27 9.65
C ILE A 242 9.66 10.87 9.50
N ASP A 243 10.25 11.35 10.59
CA ASP A 243 11.68 11.59 10.66
C ASP A 243 12.36 10.26 11.05
N PRO A 244 13.07 9.60 10.12
CA PRO A 244 13.69 8.31 10.39
C PRO A 244 14.84 8.38 11.40
N ALA A 245 15.38 9.56 11.71
CA ALA A 245 16.43 9.72 12.70
C ALA A 245 15.88 9.75 14.13
N THR A 246 14.73 10.38 14.33
CA THR A 246 14.14 10.62 15.66
C THR A 246 12.94 9.73 15.96
N GLY A 247 12.29 9.18 14.93
CA GLY A 247 11.01 8.49 15.04
C GLY A 247 9.83 9.43 15.27
N GLU A 248 10.01 10.76 15.18
CA GLU A 248 8.90 11.71 15.20
C GLU A 248 8.08 11.59 13.90
N TYR A 249 6.77 11.85 13.96
CA TYR A 249 5.87 11.73 12.81
C TYR A 249 4.79 12.81 12.82
N SER A 250 4.21 13.10 11.65
CA SER A 250 3.10 14.04 11.52
C SER A 250 1.74 13.37 11.70
N ASP A 251 0.69 14.19 11.82
CA ASP A 251 -0.68 13.72 11.63
C ASP A 251 -0.92 13.14 10.23
N ILE A 252 -1.88 12.22 10.16
CA ILE A 252 -2.45 11.69 8.93
C ILE A 252 -3.24 12.77 8.18
N GLN A 253 -3.16 12.73 6.86
CA GLN A 253 -4.01 13.50 5.96
C GLN A 253 -4.57 12.60 4.85
N LEU A 254 -5.87 12.70 4.56
CA LEU A 254 -6.42 12.05 3.37
C LEU A 254 -5.97 12.78 2.10
N ILE A 255 -5.83 12.01 1.02
CA ILE A 255 -5.41 12.54 -0.29
C ILE A 255 -6.44 12.30 -1.39
N ALA A 256 -7.34 11.32 -1.21
CA ALA A 256 -8.43 11.01 -2.14
C ALA A 256 -9.56 10.27 -1.41
N VAL A 257 -10.75 10.28 -1.99
CA VAL A 257 -11.92 9.51 -1.55
C VAL A 257 -12.61 8.85 -2.74
N ARG A 258 -13.45 7.83 -2.49
CA ARG A 258 -14.02 6.97 -3.55
C ARG A 258 -14.79 7.73 -4.63
N ASN A 259 -15.57 8.74 -4.26
CA ASN A 259 -16.45 9.47 -5.18
C ASN A 259 -15.70 10.39 -6.18
N GLN A 260 -14.38 10.55 -6.02
CA GLN A 260 -13.51 11.25 -6.96
C GLN A 260 -12.91 10.31 -8.03
N PHE A 261 -13.05 9.00 -7.84
CA PHE A 261 -12.73 7.99 -8.84
C PHE A 261 -13.93 7.73 -9.76
N LEU A 262 -13.69 7.12 -10.93
CA LEU A 262 -14.78 6.77 -11.84
C LEU A 262 -15.70 5.72 -11.18
N PRO A 263 -17.02 5.74 -11.49
CA PRO A 263 -17.93 4.70 -11.05
C PRO A 263 -17.50 3.35 -11.66
N GLY A 264 -17.78 2.27 -10.93
CA GLY A 264 -17.36 0.92 -11.30
C GLY A 264 -18.04 -0.12 -10.42
N VAL A 265 -17.80 -1.40 -10.70
CA VAL A 265 -18.36 -2.48 -9.88
C VAL A 265 -17.58 -2.66 -8.59
N ALA A 266 -18.25 -3.20 -7.56
CA ALA A 266 -17.61 -3.66 -6.33
C ALA A 266 -17.59 -5.19 -6.27
N LYS A 267 -16.61 -5.76 -5.60
CA LYS A 267 -16.55 -7.22 -5.34
C LYS A 267 -17.74 -7.68 -4.50
N ARG A 268 -18.12 -6.87 -3.50
CA ARG A 268 -19.28 -7.05 -2.61
C ARG A 268 -19.89 -5.68 -2.26
N PRO A 269 -21.16 -5.64 -1.83
CA PRO A 269 -21.80 -4.38 -1.41
C PRO A 269 -21.05 -3.64 -0.29
N ASP A 270 -20.46 -4.37 0.67
CA ASP A 270 -19.71 -3.77 1.79
C ASP A 270 -18.41 -3.07 1.39
N LEU A 271 -18.04 -3.10 0.10
CA LEU A 271 -16.78 -2.58 -0.44
C LEU A 271 -16.97 -1.42 -1.42
N GLU A 272 -18.18 -0.86 -1.51
CA GLU A 272 -18.45 0.23 -2.45
C GLU A 272 -17.56 1.47 -2.18
N ASP A 273 -17.32 1.81 -0.92
CA ASP A 273 -16.51 2.96 -0.49
C ASP A 273 -15.05 2.60 -0.14
N VAL A 274 -14.45 1.72 -0.94
CA VAL A 274 -13.07 1.25 -0.74
C VAL A 274 -12.14 1.78 -1.83
N VAL A 275 -11.12 2.53 -1.42
CA VAL A 275 -9.97 2.89 -2.25
C VAL A 275 -8.69 2.42 -1.56
N PHE A 276 -8.06 1.39 -2.12
CA PHE A 276 -6.81 0.83 -1.61
C PHE A 276 -5.64 1.37 -2.43
N SER A 277 -4.81 2.23 -1.82
CA SER A 277 -3.69 2.86 -2.52
C SER A 277 -2.60 1.84 -2.86
N GLY A 278 -2.16 1.87 -4.11
CA GLY A 278 -1.17 0.98 -4.70
C GLY A 278 0.22 1.57 -4.84
N GLY A 279 0.28 2.90 -4.95
CA GLY A 279 1.52 3.66 -5.03
C GLY A 279 1.31 5.03 -5.69
N LEU A 280 2.37 5.84 -5.67
CA LEU A 280 2.42 7.17 -6.26
C LEU A 280 3.55 7.30 -7.29
N VAL A 281 3.25 7.94 -8.41
CA VAL A 281 4.26 8.49 -9.33
C VAL A 281 4.25 10.01 -9.20
N ARG A 282 5.24 10.56 -8.50
CA ARG A 282 5.40 12.01 -8.30
C ARG A 282 5.99 12.67 -9.56
N HIS A 283 5.48 13.84 -9.92
CA HIS A 283 5.92 14.61 -11.09
C HIS A 283 6.62 15.91 -10.67
N GLU A 284 7.45 16.45 -11.56
CA GLU A 284 8.19 17.70 -11.30
C GLU A 284 7.30 18.95 -11.27
N ASP A 285 6.10 18.87 -11.85
CA ASP A 285 5.13 19.98 -11.90
C ASP A 285 4.32 20.18 -10.61
N GLY A 286 4.67 19.44 -9.54
CA GLY A 286 4.00 19.50 -8.25
C GLY A 286 2.72 18.65 -8.17
N THR A 287 2.47 17.79 -9.15
CA THR A 287 1.41 16.78 -9.12
C THR A 287 1.96 15.37 -8.89
N ALA A 288 1.08 14.42 -8.61
CA ALA A 288 1.40 13.00 -8.57
C ALA A 288 0.23 12.21 -9.16
N ASN A 289 0.54 11.06 -9.78
CA ASN A 289 -0.47 10.07 -10.12
C ASN A 289 -0.57 9.05 -8.98
N ILE A 290 -1.75 8.95 -8.37
CA ILE A 290 -2.09 7.85 -7.46
C ILE A 290 -2.66 6.68 -8.27
N TYR A 291 -2.15 5.49 -8.01
CA TYR A 291 -2.66 4.23 -8.53
C TYR A 291 -3.36 3.50 -7.40
N ALA A 292 -4.58 3.03 -7.62
CA ALA A 292 -5.38 2.43 -6.56
C ALA A 292 -6.26 1.28 -7.08
N GLY A 293 -6.43 0.28 -6.21
CA GLY A 293 -7.54 -0.66 -6.31
C GLY A 293 -8.82 0.01 -5.85
N ILE A 294 -9.90 -0.22 -6.60
CA ILE A 294 -11.21 0.37 -6.38
C ILE A 294 -12.20 -0.77 -6.13
N SER A 295 -12.79 -0.75 -4.92
CA SER A 295 -13.86 -1.66 -4.50
C SER A 295 -13.55 -3.16 -4.69
N ASP A 296 -12.27 -3.54 -4.53
CA ASP A 296 -11.71 -4.87 -4.75
C ASP A 296 -12.08 -5.54 -6.09
N ALA A 297 -12.29 -4.74 -7.14
CA ALA A 297 -12.73 -5.26 -8.43
C ALA A 297 -12.07 -4.59 -9.64
N GLU A 298 -11.64 -3.33 -9.48
CA GLU A 298 -11.05 -2.57 -10.57
C GLU A 298 -9.79 -1.86 -10.12
N ALA A 299 -8.97 -1.39 -11.06
CA ALA A 299 -7.88 -0.47 -10.76
C ALA A 299 -8.03 0.83 -11.56
N GLN A 300 -7.72 1.93 -10.90
CA GLN A 300 -7.76 3.25 -11.51
C GLN A 300 -6.50 4.04 -11.16
N ARG A 301 -6.20 5.04 -11.99
CA ARG A 301 -5.26 6.10 -11.67
C ARG A 301 -5.96 7.45 -11.65
N ALA A 302 -5.46 8.38 -10.84
CA ALA A 302 -5.89 9.77 -10.88
C ALA A 302 -4.70 10.69 -10.62
N THR A 303 -4.75 11.92 -11.13
CA THR A 303 -3.78 12.96 -10.85
C THR A 303 -4.25 13.80 -9.66
N ILE A 304 -3.38 13.97 -8.68
CA ILE A 304 -3.58 14.76 -7.46
C ILE A 304 -2.40 15.73 -7.28
N PRO A 305 -2.52 16.78 -6.44
CA PRO A 305 -1.35 17.51 -5.97
C PRO A 305 -0.35 16.57 -5.28
N ASP A 306 0.96 16.77 -5.45
CA ASP A 306 1.97 15.93 -4.80
C ASP A 306 1.78 15.97 -3.27
N PRO A 307 1.33 14.86 -2.66
CA PRO A 307 0.92 14.90 -1.26
C PRO A 307 2.10 15.04 -0.29
N PHE A 308 3.33 14.80 -0.77
CA PHE A 308 4.54 14.91 0.04
C PHE A 308 5.30 16.22 -0.12
N ALA A 309 4.97 17.03 -1.14
CA ALA A 309 5.64 18.32 -1.38
C ALA A 309 5.59 19.23 -0.14
N GLN A 310 4.49 19.22 0.61
CA GLN A 310 4.34 19.97 1.86
C GLN A 310 5.35 19.59 2.93
N PHE A 311 5.80 18.32 2.97
CA PHE A 311 6.77 17.84 3.96
C PHE A 311 8.21 18.12 3.54
N GLU A 312 8.48 18.30 2.25
CA GLU A 312 9.81 18.62 1.71
C GLU A 312 10.22 20.08 1.92
N ILE A 313 9.26 20.97 2.17
CA ILE A 313 9.48 22.40 2.44
C ILE A 313 9.73 22.65 3.95
N LEU A 314 9.55 21.62 4.80
CA LEU A 314 9.79 21.69 6.24
C LEU A 314 11.28 21.79 6.58
#